data_AF-R1IJU1-F1
#
_entry.id   AF-R1IJU1-F1
#
_cell.length_a   1.000
_cell.length_b   1.000
_cell.length_c   1.000
_cell.angle_alpha   90.00
_cell.angle_beta   90.00
_cell.angle_gamma   90.00
#
_symmetry.space_group_name_H-M   'P 1'
#
loop_
_entity.id
_entity.type
_entity.pdbx_description
1 polymer ?
#
loop_
_entity_poly.entity_id
_entity_poly.type
_entity_poly.pdbx_seq_one_letter_code
_entity_poly.pdbx_strand_id
1 'polypeptide(L)'
;MALSLHTNYASLLTQNTLNNTSNLLNNAMERLSTGYRVNSAADDAAGLQIANRLDSQTRSMNVAMRNAQDGISMMQTAEKELTGTHTLRKKPKSRIPST
;
A
#
# COMPACT_ATOMS: atom_id res chain seq x y z
N MET A 1 5.87 53.34 24.99
CA MET A 1 5.35 51.99 25.27
C MET A 1 4.31 52.13 26.36
N ALA A 2 3.03 52.01 26.02
CA ALA A 2 1.94 52.24 26.96
C ALA A 2 1.71 50.96 27.79
N LEU A 3 1.87 51.07 29.11
CA LEU A 3 1.48 50.03 30.05
C LEU A 3 -0.05 50.02 30.13
N SER A 4 -0.70 49.10 29.42
CA SER A 4 -2.13 48.84 29.56
C SER A 4 -2.37 48.14 30.91
N LEU A 5 -3.13 48.78 31.81
CA LEU A 5 -3.44 48.26 33.15
C LEU A 5 -4.45 47.10 33.13
N HIS A 6 -5.15 46.89 32.01
CA HIS A 6 -6.19 45.85 31.88
C HIS A 6 -5.79 44.70 30.95
N THR A 7 -4.82 44.90 30.06
CA THR A 7 -4.37 43.87 29.12
C THR A 7 -2.86 43.68 29.20
N ASN A 8 -2.45 42.50 29.69
CA ASN A 8 -1.04 42.14 29.76
C ASN A 8 -0.56 41.64 28.39
N TYR A 9 0.10 42.52 27.64
CA TYR A 9 0.63 42.21 26.31
C TYR A 9 1.63 41.04 26.32
N ALA A 10 2.49 40.95 27.34
CA ALA A 10 3.43 39.85 27.48
C ALA A 10 2.71 38.51 27.70
N SER A 11 1.69 38.49 28.55
CA SER A 11 0.84 37.30 28.77
C SER A 11 0.08 36.90 27.50
N LEU A 12 -0.45 37.85 26.74
CA LEU A 12 -1.13 37.56 25.46
C LEU A 12 -0.17 36.98 24.43
N LEU A 13 1.06 37.50 24.33
CA LEU A 13 2.10 36.96 23.46
C LEU A 13 2.48 35.52 23.88
N THR A 14 2.68 35.29 25.18
CA THR A 14 2.95 33.96 25.72
C THR A 14 1.80 33.00 25.45
N GLN A 15 0.55 33.42 25.62
CA GLN A 15 -0.63 32.60 25.33
C GLN A 15 -0.72 32.22 23.85
N ASN A 16 -0.48 33.17 22.93
CA ASN A 16 -0.44 32.89 21.50
C ASN A 16 0.69 31.92 21.13
N THR A 17 1.86 32.09 21.73
CA THR A 17 3.01 31.19 21.52
C THR A 17 2.70 29.79 22.05
N LEU A 18 2.11 29.67 23.25
CA LEU A 18 1.68 28.40 23.84
C LEU A 18 0.64 27.68 22.99
N ASN A 19 -0.33 28.40 22.44
CA ASN A 19 -1.34 27.83 21.54
C ASN A 19 -0.67 27.28 20.27
N ASN A 20 0.27 28.02 19.67
CA ASN A 20 1.01 27.54 18.51
C ASN A 20 1.87 26.29 18.85
N THR A 21 2.60 26.31 19.96
CA THR A 21 3.39 25.16 20.41
C THR A 21 2.52 23.94 20.70
N SER A 22 1.33 24.13 21.29
CA SER A 22 0.38 23.04 21.55
C SER A 22 -0.13 22.42 20.24
N ASN A 23 -0.43 23.24 19.23
CA ASN A 23 -0.82 22.76 17.90
C ASN A 23 0.32 21.98 17.22
N LEU A 24 1.55 22.48 17.29
CA LEU A 24 2.72 21.77 16.77
C LEU A 24 2.95 20.42 17.47
N LEU A 25 2.76 20.37 18.79
CA LEU A 25 2.86 19.14 19.57
C LEU A 25 1.78 18.14 19.14
N ASN A 26 0.53 18.57 18.99
CA ASN A 26 -0.56 17.71 18.54
C ASN A 26 -0.26 17.09 17.15
N ASN A 27 0.22 17.90 16.20
CA ASN A 27 0.61 17.41 14.88
C ASN A 27 1.78 16.42 14.96
N ALA A 28 2.77 16.68 15.83
CA ALA A 28 3.89 15.77 16.02
C ALA A 28 3.44 14.43 16.63
N MET A 29 2.54 14.47 17.62
CA MET A 29 1.92 13.28 18.21
C MET A 29 1.10 12.50 17.20
N GLU A 30 0.36 13.18 16.32
CA GLU A 30 -0.42 12.55 15.28
C GLU A 30 0.48 11.81 14.28
N ARG A 31 1.55 12.45 13.81
CA ARG A 31 2.55 11.81 12.93
C ARG A 31 3.28 10.65 13.60
N LEU A 32 3.57 10.76 14.90
CA LEU A 32 4.16 9.67 15.66
C LEU A 32 3.20 8.49 15.79
N SER A 33 1.92 8.75 16.02
CA SER A 33 0.89 7.72 16.20
C SER A 33 0.56 7.00 14.90
N THR A 34 0.53 7.70 13.76
CA THR A 34 0.21 7.11 12.46
C THR A 34 1.45 6.55 11.75
N GLY A 35 2.63 7.06 12.08
CA GLY A 35 3.88 6.80 11.35
C GLY A 35 3.94 7.47 9.97
N TYR A 36 2.91 8.22 9.56
CA TYR A 36 2.88 8.92 8.28
C TYR A 36 3.24 10.40 8.46
N ARG A 37 4.00 10.94 7.52
CA ARG A 37 4.32 12.38 7.49
C ARG A 37 3.12 13.25 7.10
N VAL A 38 2.21 12.70 6.29
CA VAL A 38 1.00 13.36 5.80
C VAL A 38 -0.17 12.50 6.24
N ASN A 39 -0.94 13.00 7.20
CA ASN A 39 -2.09 12.27 7.75
C ASN A 39 -3.40 12.73 7.12
N SER A 40 -3.47 14.00 6.70
CA SER A 40 -4.66 14.60 6.13
C SER A 40 -4.39 15.30 4.80
N ALA A 41 -5.44 15.48 3.99
CA ALA A 41 -5.38 16.30 2.78
C ALA A 41 -5.09 17.78 3.08
N ALA A 42 -5.29 18.21 4.34
CA ALA A 42 -4.94 19.56 4.78
C ALA A 42 -3.42 19.72 4.98
N ASP A 43 -2.70 18.63 5.28
CA ASP A 43 -1.23 18.66 5.43
C ASP A 43 -0.53 18.71 4.06
N ASP A 44 -0.97 17.86 3.11
CA ASP A 44 -0.47 17.83 1.72
C ASP A 44 -1.44 17.06 0.81
N ALA A 45 -2.36 17.77 0.15
CA ALA A 45 -3.33 17.17 -0.76
C ALA A 45 -2.68 16.44 -1.96
N ALA A 46 -1.60 17.00 -2.51
CA ALA A 46 -0.93 16.43 -3.68
C ALA A 46 -0.13 15.18 -3.30
N GLY A 47 0.61 15.24 -2.19
CA GLY A 47 1.35 14.11 -1.64
C GLY A 47 0.42 12.95 -1.26
N LEU A 48 -0.72 13.26 -0.61
CA LEU A 48 -1.72 12.25 -0.27
C LEU A 48 -2.36 11.62 -1.51
N GLN A 49 -2.66 12.41 -2.56
CA GLN A 49 -3.22 11.88 -3.80
C GLN A 49 -2.25 10.93 -4.51
N ILE A 50 -0.96 11.29 -4.59
CA ILE A 50 0.07 10.42 -5.18
C ILE A 50 0.22 9.15 -4.34
N ALA A 51 0.26 9.27 -3.01
CA ALA A 51 0.34 8.13 -2.10
C ALA A 51 -0.85 7.16 -2.30
N ASN A 52 -2.08 7.69 -2.38
CA ASN A 52 -3.28 6.88 -2.64
C ASN A 52 -3.23 6.18 -4.00
N ARG A 53 -2.75 6.88 -5.04
CA ARG A 53 -2.58 6.28 -6.37
C ARG A 53 -1.54 5.15 -6.34
N LEU A 54 -0.42 5.36 -5.66
CA LEU A 54 0.62 4.34 -5.50
C LEU A 54 0.12 3.15 -4.66
N ASP A 55 -0.65 3.38 -3.58
CA ASP A 55 -1.24 2.30 -2.79
C ASP A 55 -2.21 1.46 -3.64
N SER A 56 -3.09 2.12 -4.40
CA SER A 56 -4.00 1.46 -5.34
C SER A 56 -3.25 0.65 -6.41
N GLN A 57 -2.15 1.19 -6.93
CA GLN A 57 -1.30 0.49 -7.91
C GLN A 57 -0.66 -0.74 -7.29
N THR A 58 -0.08 -0.63 -6.08
CA THR A 58 0.51 -1.75 -5.35
C THR A 58 -0.52 -2.85 -5.08
N ARG A 59 -1.73 -2.50 -4.63
CA ARG A 59 -2.83 -3.47 -4.44
C ARG A 59 -3.19 -4.17 -5.75
N SER A 60 -3.29 -3.41 -6.84
CA SER A 60 -3.59 -3.96 -8.17
C SER A 60 -2.48 -4.90 -8.65
N MET A 61 -1.21 -4.53 -8.44
CA MET A 61 -0.06 -5.38 -8.76
C MET A 61 -0.04 -6.67 -7.94
N ASN A 62 -0.41 -6.63 -6.65
CA ASN A 62 -0.54 -7.83 -5.83
C ASN A 62 -1.57 -8.81 -6.39
N VAL A 63 -2.71 -8.32 -6.89
CA VAL A 63 -3.71 -9.16 -7.56
C VAL A 63 -3.18 -9.67 -8.89
N ALA A 64 -2.53 -8.82 -9.69
CA ALA A 64 -1.94 -9.22 -10.96
C ALA A 64 -0.88 -10.32 -10.78
N MET A 65 -0.06 -10.25 -9.73
CA MET A 65 0.92 -11.29 -9.40
C MET A 65 0.24 -12.62 -9.04
N ARG A 66 -0.84 -12.59 -8.23
CA ARG A 66 -1.62 -13.79 -7.93
C ARG A 66 -2.22 -14.39 -9.21
N ASN A 67 -2.83 -13.57 -10.06
CA ASN A 67 -3.40 -14.02 -11.33
C ASN A 67 -2.34 -14.62 -12.26
N ALA A 68 -1.13 -14.04 -12.31
CA ALA A 68 -0.03 -14.60 -13.08
C ALA A 68 0.43 -15.95 -12.53
N GLN A 69 0.50 -16.08 -11.20
CA GLN A 69 0.84 -17.34 -10.54
C GLN A 69 -0.21 -18.42 -10.81
N ASP A 70 -1.49 -18.07 -10.76
CA ASP A 70 -2.59 -18.98 -11.08
C ASP A 70 -2.54 -19.40 -12.56
N GLY A 71 -2.28 -18.47 -13.48
CA GLY A 71 -2.06 -18.77 -14.90
C GLY A 71 -0.88 -19.72 -15.13
N ILE A 72 0.21 -19.56 -14.39
CA ILE A 72 1.36 -20.48 -14.40
C ILE A 72 0.93 -21.86 -13.91
N SER A 73 0.22 -21.94 -12.78
CA SER A 73 -0.25 -23.22 -12.25
C SER A 73 -1.22 -23.94 -13.21
N MET A 74 -2.07 -23.19 -13.91
CA MET A 74 -2.93 -23.73 -14.96
C MET A 74 -2.11 -24.27 -16.14
N MET A 75 -1.11 -23.52 -16.62
CA MET A 75 -0.22 -23.98 -17.70
C MET A 75 0.57 -25.23 -17.29
N GLN A 76 1.11 -25.28 -16.08
CA GLN A 76 1.80 -26.46 -15.56
C GLN A 76 0.87 -27.68 -15.46
N THR A 77 -0.41 -27.47 -15.13
CA THR A 77 -1.40 -28.55 -15.12
C THR A 77 -1.72 -29.01 -16.54
N ALA A 78 -1.91 -28.07 -17.47
CA ALA A 78 -2.13 -28.38 -18.88
C ALA A 78 -0.94 -29.12 -19.52
N GLU A 79 0.30 -28.75 -19.19
CA GLU A 79 1.52 -29.44 -19.64
C GLU A 79 1.61 -30.88 -19.12
N LYS A 80 1.23 -31.11 -17.86
CA LYS A 80 1.18 -32.46 -17.27
C LYS A 80 0.16 -33.33 -17.99
N GLU A 81 -1.04 -32.82 -18.23
CA GLU A 81 -2.08 -33.51 -19.01
C GLU A 81 -1.66 -33.77 -20.46
N LEU A 82 -1.04 -32.79 -21.12
CA LEU A 82 -0.53 -32.94 -22.49
C LEU A 82 0.57 -34.01 -22.57
N THR A 83 1.48 -34.04 -21.60
CA THR A 83 2.50 -35.08 -21.50
C THR A 83 1.87 -36.46 -21.27
N GLY A 84 0.84 -36.54 -20.42
CA GLY A 84 0.05 -37.75 -20.20
C GLY A 84 -0.62 -38.26 -21.49
N THR A 85 -1.32 -37.41 -22.22
CA THR A 85 -1.96 -37.79 -23.50
C THR A 85 -0.94 -38.16 -24.58
N HIS A 86 0.19 -37.46 -24.67
CA HIS A 86 1.26 -37.78 -25.62
C HIS A 86 1.87 -39.17 -25.35
N THR A 87 2.12 -39.49 -24.08
CA THR A 87 2.64 -40.81 -23.69
C THR A 87 1.60 -41.92 -23.90
N LEU A 88 0.32 -41.67 -23.59
CA LEU A 88 -0.78 -42.61 -23.85
C LEU A 88 -0.95 -42.90 -25.34
N ARG A 89 -0.88 -41.89 -26.22
CA ARG A 89 -1.01 -42.08 -27.67
C ARG A 89 0.13 -42.92 -28.28
N LYS A 90 1.29 -43.00 -27.61
CA LYS A 90 2.40 -43.86 -28.02
C LYS A 90 2.30 -45.30 -27.48
N LYS A 91 1.34 -45.60 -26.59
CA LYS A 91 1.15 -46.95 -26.01
C LYS A 91 0.45 -48.02 -26.87
N PRO A 92 -0.12 -47.79 -28.08
CA PRO A 92 -0.69 -48.87 -28.90
C PRO A 92 0.12 -49.20 -30.17
N LYS A 93 1.44 -49.46 -30.07
CA LYS A 93 2.20 -50.15 -31.13
C LYS A 93 3.20 -51.22 -30.66
N SER A 94 3.41 -51.40 -29.35
CA SER A 94 4.33 -52.43 -28.80
C SER A 94 3.62 -53.60 -28.10
N ARG A 95 2.29 -53.67 -28.15
CA ARG A 95 1.49 -54.70 -27.46
C ARG A 95 0.80 -55.68 -28.41
N ILE A 96 1.41 -55.95 -29.56
CA ILE A 96 1.04 -57.10 -30.41
C ILE A 96 1.98 -58.24 -29.98
N PRO A 97 1.51 -59.26 -29.25
CA PRO A 97 2.34 -60.42 -28.94
C PRO A 97 2.58 -61.18 -30.25
N SER A 98 3.83 -61.31 -30.65
CA SER A 98 4.25 -62.28 -31.65
C SER A 98 4.19 -63.68 -31.02
N THR A 99 3.08 -64.37 -31.24
CA THR A 99 2.98 -65.84 -31.17
C THR A 99 2.75 -66.36 -32.58
#